data_AF-A0AAU2VIQ7-F1
#
_entry.id   AF-A0AAU2VIQ7-F1
#
_cell.length_a   1.000
_cell.length_b   1.000
_cell.length_c   1.000
_cell.angle_alpha   90.00
_cell.angle_beta   90.00
_cell.angle_gamma   90.00
#
_symmetry.space_group_name_H-M   'P 1'
#
loop_
_entity.id
_entity.type
_entity.pdbx_description
1 polymer ?
#
loop_
_entity_poly.entity_id
_entity_poly.type
_entity_poly.pdbx_seq_one_letter_code
_entity_poly.pdbx_strand_id
1 'polypeptide(L)' 'MPVRSGDRITLSGYDRPLSWRTTGDALVIDVPAAARRTGEHAWVFKVDWKG' A
#
# COMPACT_ATOMS: atom_id res chain seq x y z
N MET A 1 6.89 2.75 -13.35
CA MET A 1 6.40 2.01 -12.17
C MET A 1 5.41 0.94 -12.62
N PRO A 2 5.52 -0.33 -12.19
CA PRO A 2 4.61 -1.41 -12.62
C PRO A 2 3.23 -1.35 -11.93
N VAL A 3 3.10 -0.61 -10.82
CA VAL A 3 1.81 -0.34 -10.15
C VAL A 3 0.98 0.62 -10.99
N ARG A 4 -0.27 0.26 -11.27
CA ARG A 4 -1.19 0.98 -12.16
C ARG A 4 -2.46 1.40 -11.44
N SER A 5 -3.08 2.47 -11.96
CA SER A 5 -4.39 2.89 -11.48
C SER A 5 -5.37 1.71 -11.49
N GLY A 6 -6.02 1.47 -10.35
CA GLY A 6 -6.92 0.33 -10.15
C GLY A 6 -6.30 -0.85 -9.38
N ASP A 7 -4.97 -0.88 -9.21
CA ASP A 7 -4.33 -1.88 -8.36
C ASP A 7 -4.74 -1.71 -6.90
N ARG A 8 -4.93 -2.84 -6.22
CA ARG A 8 -5.23 -2.85 -4.79
C ARG A 8 -3.94 -3.00 -4.00
N ILE A 9 -3.69 -2.05 -3.09
CA ILE A 9 -2.57 -2.11 -2.14
C ILE A 9 -3.11 -2.39 -0.74
N THR A 10 -2.52 -3.37 -0.05
CA THR A 10 -2.80 -3.66 1.37
C THR A 10 -1.50 -3.67 2.16
N LEU A 11 -1.60 -3.53 3.48
CA LEU A 11 -0.46 -3.71 4.39
C LEU A 11 -0.60 -5.06 5.11
N SER A 12 0.48 -5.81 5.23
CA SER A 12 0.45 -7.07 5.98
C SER A 12 0.01 -6.83 7.43
N GLY A 13 -0.96 -7.63 7.90
CA GLY A 13 -1.62 -7.44 9.19
C GLY A 13 -2.73 -6.38 9.19
N TYR A 14 -3.03 -5.77 8.04
CA TYR A 14 -4.12 -4.81 7.86
C TYR A 14 -4.92 -5.14 6.59
N ASP A 15 -6.04 -5.84 6.77
CA ASP A 15 -6.82 -6.43 5.66
C ASP A 15 -7.67 -5.43 4.86
N ARG A 16 -7.45 -4.12 5.05
CA ARG A 16 -8.18 -3.07 4.32
C ARG A 16 -7.30 -2.48 3.22
N PRO A 17 -7.89 -2.14 2.05
CA PRO A 17 -7.17 -1.40 1.02
C PRO A 17 -6.64 -0.07 1.57
N LEU A 18 -5.44 0.29 1.14
CA LEU A 18 -4.84 1.60 1.44
C LEU A 18 -5.17 2.59 0.33
N SER A 19 -5.33 3.84 0.71
CA SER A 19 -5.31 4.96 -0.24
C SER A 19 -3.89 5.18 -0.72
N TRP A 20 -3.73 5.37 -2.03
CA TRP A 20 -2.43 5.58 -2.63
C TRP A 20 -2.57 6.39 -3.92
N ARG A 21 -1.45 6.97 -4.36
CA ARG A 21 -1.34 7.76 -5.59
C ARG A 21 0.07 7.67 -6.15
N THR A 22 0.23 7.99 -7.44
CA THR A 22 1.56 8.28 -8.01
C THR A 22 1.82 9.77 -8.02
N THR A 23 3.09 10.17 -7.89
CA THR A 23 3.53 11.56 -8.03
C THR A 23 4.88 11.54 -8.74
N GLY A 24 4.88 11.91 -10.02
CA GLY A 24 6.02 11.64 -10.91
C GLY A 24 6.30 10.14 -10.96
N ASP A 25 7.54 9.76 -10.68
CA ASP A 25 7.98 8.35 -10.64
C ASP A 25 7.83 7.68 -9.27
N ALA A 26 7.27 8.38 -8.28
CA ALA A 26 7.09 7.85 -6.93
C ALA A 26 5.68 7.31 -6.68
N LEU A 27 5.59 6.25 -5.89
CA LEU A 27 4.35 5.75 -5.28
C LEU A 27 4.23 6.32 -3.86
N VAL A 28 3.11 6.98 -3.58
CA VAL A 28 2.80 7.54 -2.26
C VAL A 28 1.62 6.76 -1.67
N ILE A 29 1.81 6.19 -0.48
CA ILE A 29 0.81 5.39 0.23
C ILE A 29 0.44 6.11 1.52
N ASP A 30 -0.85 6.37 1.72
CA ASP A 30 -1.35 6.96 2.94
C ASP A 30 -1.57 5.86 3.99
N VAL A 31 -0.68 5.78 4.99
CA VAL A 31 -0.74 4.75 6.05
C VAL A 31 -1.51 5.27 7.27
N PRO A 32 -2.75 4.78 7.52
CA PRO A 32 -3.57 5.23 8.65
C PRO A 32 -2.99 4.75 9.98
N ALA A 33 -3.29 5.48 11.07
CA ALA A 33 -2.74 5.18 12.39
C ALA A 33 -3.01 3.73 12.86
N ALA A 34 -4.17 3.17 12.51
CA ALA A 34 -4.52 1.78 12.83
C ALA A 34 -3.59 0.76 12.13
N ALA A 35 -3.17 1.06 10.90
CA ALA A 35 -2.28 0.20 10.11
C ALA A 35 -0.82 0.31 10.60
N ARG A 36 -0.39 1.47 11.11
CA ARG A 36 0.99 1.66 11.60
C ARG A 36 1.38 0.67 12.71
N ARG A 37 0.41 0.26 13.52
CA ARG A 37 0.60 -0.68 14.64
C ARG A 37 0.77 -2.14 14.21
N THR A 38 0.52 -2.47 12.93
CA THR A 38 0.63 -3.86 12.45
C THR A 38 2.05 -4.24 12.05
N GLY A 39 2.96 -3.26 11.98
CA GLY A 39 4.40 -3.51 11.84
C GLY A 39 5.16 -3.13 13.10
N GLU A 40 5.96 -4.07 13.60
CA GLU A 40 6.84 -3.86 14.75
C GLU A 40 8.22 -3.34 14.33
N HIS A 41 8.76 -3.88 13.23
CA HIS A 41 10.08 -3.51 12.72
C HIS A 41 10.05 -3.06 11.25
N ALA A 42 9.06 -3.50 10.49
CA ALA A 42 8.92 -3.19 9.08
C ALA A 42 7.44 -3.20 8.66
N TRP A 43 7.16 -2.51 7.56
CA TRP A 43 5.89 -2.56 6.87
C TRP A 43 6.07 -3.28 5.54
N VAL A 44 5.19 -4.25 5.26
CA VAL A 44 5.17 -4.99 4.00
C VAL A 44 3.88 -4.67 3.26
N PHE A 45 4.01 -3.94 2.16
CA PHE A 45 2.89 -3.62 1.28
C PHE A 45 2.73 -4.72 0.23
N LYS A 46 1.49 -5.18 0.04
CA LYS A 46 1.12 -6.17 -0.97
C LYS A 46 0.34 -5.47 -2.06
N VAL A 47 0.75 -5.67 -3.31
CA VAL A 47 0.05 -5.16 -4.50
C VAL A 47 -0.62 -6.34 -5.19
N ASP A 48 -1.95 -6.32 -5.23
CA ASP A 48 -2.71 -7.27 -6.04
C ASP A 48 -2.71 -6.77 -7.48
N TRP A 49 -1.77 -7.29 -8.25
CA TRP A 49 -1.62 -6.97 -9.67
C TRP A 49 -2.52 -7.89 -10.51
N LYS A 50 -3.34 -7.29 -11.38
CA LYS A 50 -4.01 -8.01 -12.46
C LYS A 50 -3.24 -7.72 -13.75
N GLY A 51 -2.51 -8.73 -14.24
CA GLY A 51 -1.71 -8.68 -15.46
C GLY A 51 -2.54 -8.36 -16.69
#